data_AF-F8KTX1-F1
#
_entry.id   AF-F8KTX1-F1
#
_cell.length_a   1.000
_cell.length_b   1.000
_cell.length_c   1.000
_cell.angle_alpha   90.00
_cell.angle_beta   90.00
_cell.angle_gamma   90.00
#
_symmetry.space_group_name_H-M   'P 1'
#
loop_
_entity.id
_entity.type
_entity.pdbx_description
1 polymer ?
#
loop_
_entity_poly.entity_id
_entity_poly.type
_entity_poly.pdbx_seq_one_letter_code
_entity_poly.pdbx_strand_id
1 'polypeptide(L)'
;MLQLFKFLRASIPDIDCYQDSTLALKPFETEQNTQDFLKGLALIYAPLIEAYHQGLDIVDYLEGLQNHLESPWLYPILRNSVLHQKYMLGYTYIKADSPPARAFLKDAQITNKTYKLVRGFGVYDHNLEEQNFLNAQNAHLLGIGVQAINLWLDYYKARALTFLGNYLNAEHSNMGDYWITIYNVYFDRAFPRDQLICTGSCVYIKDMTEAMQMILPKYPTPCLQPQYLNKEARAVCLQIFQQHTYNPKPLQKYLKSLRLISIDNAPCVYLNTSDKLQLFKSSNALCLALQKNLAKK
;
A
#
# COMPACT_ATOMS: atom_id res chain seq x y z
N MET A 1 -3.25 -11.52 -12.63
CA MET A 1 -2.47 -11.94 -13.82
C MET A 1 -1.00 -12.16 -13.49
N LEU A 2 -0.15 -11.13 -13.32
CA LEU A 2 1.30 -11.30 -13.06
C LEU A 2 1.66 -12.20 -11.87
N GLN A 3 0.91 -12.05 -10.79
CA GLN A 3 1.02 -12.88 -9.60
C GLN A 3 0.73 -14.37 -9.93
N LEU A 4 -0.34 -14.67 -10.68
CA LEU A 4 -0.76 -16.04 -11.03
C LEU A 4 0.31 -16.78 -11.82
N PHE A 5 1.03 -16.06 -12.69
CA PHE A 5 2.12 -16.63 -13.48
C PHE A 5 3.33 -17.03 -12.65
N LYS A 6 3.62 -16.32 -11.54
CA LYS A 6 4.70 -16.72 -10.63
C LYS A 6 4.31 -17.81 -9.67
N PHE A 7 3.06 -17.86 -9.25
CA PHE A 7 2.54 -19.05 -8.57
C PHE A 7 2.70 -20.29 -9.45
N LEU A 8 2.33 -20.20 -10.74
CA LEU A 8 2.55 -21.26 -11.71
C LEU A 8 4.04 -21.56 -11.94
N ARG A 9 4.89 -20.54 -12.12
CA ARG A 9 6.35 -20.71 -12.33
C ARG A 9 7.06 -21.30 -11.10
N ALA A 10 6.75 -20.86 -9.88
CA ALA A 10 7.31 -21.42 -8.66
C ALA A 10 6.82 -22.86 -8.39
N SER A 11 5.72 -23.27 -9.03
CA SER A 11 5.22 -24.64 -9.02
C SER A 11 5.85 -25.51 -10.12
N ILE A 12 6.67 -24.94 -11.01
CA ILE A 12 7.39 -25.65 -12.08
C ILE A 12 8.88 -25.71 -11.70
N PRO A 13 9.43 -26.89 -11.38
CA PRO A 13 10.77 -27.04 -10.80
C PRO A 13 11.94 -26.72 -11.76
N ASP A 14 11.71 -26.61 -13.08
CA ASP A 14 12.80 -26.69 -14.07
C ASP A 14 13.15 -25.39 -14.83
N ILE A 15 12.63 -24.22 -14.43
CA ILE A 15 12.98 -22.94 -15.08
C ILE A 15 13.96 -22.16 -14.19
N ASP A 16 15.16 -22.70 -14.04
CA ASP A 16 16.28 -22.00 -13.45
C ASP A 16 16.93 -21.09 -14.51
N CYS A 17 16.94 -19.78 -14.25
CA CYS A 17 17.61 -18.81 -15.14
C CYS A 17 19.05 -18.54 -14.72
N TYR A 18 19.54 -19.18 -13.66
CA TYR A 18 20.94 -19.10 -13.26
C TYR A 18 21.50 -20.52 -13.16
N GLN A 19 22.58 -20.79 -13.91
CA GLN A 19 23.37 -22.01 -13.76
C GLN A 19 24.16 -21.99 -12.45
N ASP A 20 23.52 -21.82 -11.30
CA ASP A 20 24.16 -21.96 -9.99
C ASP A 20 23.54 -23.13 -9.24
N SER A 21 24.06 -24.31 -9.57
CA SER A 21 23.59 -25.65 -9.23
C SER A 21 23.67 -26.02 -7.74
N THR A 22 23.69 -25.07 -6.81
CA THR A 22 23.91 -25.35 -5.38
C THR A 22 22.84 -24.81 -4.42
N LEU A 23 21.85 -24.05 -4.88
CA LEU A 23 20.68 -23.75 -4.05
C LEU A 23 19.67 -24.90 -4.14
N ALA A 24 19.67 -25.78 -3.13
CA ALA A 24 18.57 -26.70 -2.92
C ALA A 24 17.26 -25.89 -2.80
N LEU A 25 16.46 -25.90 -3.87
CA LEU A 25 15.12 -25.34 -3.90
C LEU A 25 14.31 -26.07 -2.82
N LYS A 26 13.97 -25.36 -1.73
CA LYS A 26 13.03 -25.90 -0.75
C LYS A 26 11.74 -26.26 -1.48
N PRO A 27 11.14 -27.44 -1.20
CA PRO A 27 9.86 -27.82 -1.77
C PRO A 27 8.86 -26.68 -1.59
N PHE A 28 8.16 -26.33 -2.66
CA PHE A 28 7.10 -25.36 -2.60
C PHE A 28 6.03 -25.89 -1.64
N GLU A 29 5.88 -25.29 -0.46
CA GLU A 29 4.77 -25.58 0.47
C GLU A 29 3.47 -25.13 -0.22
N THR A 30 2.88 -26.04 -0.99
CA THR A 30 1.81 -25.76 -1.96
C THR A 30 0.64 -25.05 -1.30
N GLU A 31 0.17 -25.53 -0.15
CA GLU A 31 -1.04 -24.99 0.47
C GLU A 31 -0.84 -23.58 1.04
N GLN A 32 0.17 -23.36 1.89
CA GLN A 32 0.42 -22.07 2.53
C GLN A 32 0.79 -21.00 1.50
N ASN A 33 1.63 -21.35 0.51
CA ASN A 33 2.00 -20.40 -0.54
C ASN A 33 0.81 -20.09 -1.46
N THR A 34 -0.08 -21.04 -1.74
CA THR A 34 -1.33 -20.77 -2.48
C THR A 34 -2.25 -19.84 -1.71
N GLN A 35 -2.39 -20.03 -0.39
CA GLN A 35 -3.24 -19.15 0.42
C GLN A 35 -2.67 -17.73 0.52
N ASP A 36 -1.36 -17.57 0.77
CA ASP A 36 -0.69 -16.28 0.79
C ASP A 36 -0.81 -15.59 -0.58
N PHE A 37 -0.72 -16.38 -1.65
CA PHE A 37 -0.90 -15.94 -3.02
C PHE A 37 -2.30 -15.37 -3.30
N LEU A 38 -3.35 -16.13 -2.98
CA LEU A 38 -4.74 -15.69 -3.17
C LEU A 38 -5.08 -14.47 -2.31
N LYS A 39 -4.55 -14.40 -1.08
CA LYS A 39 -4.67 -13.20 -0.23
C LYS A 39 -3.96 -12.00 -0.84
N GLY A 40 -2.77 -12.19 -1.42
CA GLY A 40 -2.05 -11.15 -2.14
C GLY A 40 -2.86 -10.61 -3.32
N LEU A 41 -3.50 -11.49 -4.09
CA LEU A 41 -4.39 -11.08 -5.18
C LEU A 41 -5.57 -10.25 -4.67
N ALA A 42 -6.26 -10.71 -3.63
CA ALA A 42 -7.40 -10.00 -3.06
C ALA A 42 -7.00 -8.63 -2.51
N LEU A 43 -5.89 -8.56 -1.76
CA LEU A 43 -5.38 -7.31 -1.19
C LEU A 43 -5.01 -6.28 -2.27
N ILE A 44 -4.40 -6.77 -3.35
CA ILE A 44 -3.89 -5.91 -4.41
C ILE A 44 -4.99 -5.48 -5.38
N TYR A 45 -5.79 -6.41 -5.89
CA TYR A 45 -6.68 -6.14 -7.02
C TYR A 45 -8.11 -5.80 -6.62
N ALA A 46 -8.53 -6.02 -5.37
CA ALA A 46 -9.91 -5.74 -4.96
C ALA A 46 -10.38 -4.31 -5.31
N PRO A 47 -9.62 -3.22 -5.05
CA PRO A 47 -10.10 -1.88 -5.39
C PRO A 47 -10.32 -1.67 -6.90
N LEU A 48 -9.49 -2.27 -7.75
CA LEU A 48 -9.64 -2.16 -9.20
C LEU A 48 -10.82 -2.99 -9.71
N ILE A 49 -11.02 -4.19 -9.16
CA ILE A 49 -12.17 -5.04 -9.50
C ILE A 49 -13.48 -4.35 -9.09
N GLU A 50 -13.54 -3.80 -7.88
CA GLU A 50 -14.71 -3.04 -7.42
C GLU A 50 -14.96 -1.79 -8.26
N ALA A 51 -13.90 -1.08 -8.68
CA ALA A 51 -14.04 0.07 -9.58
C ALA A 51 -14.55 -0.35 -10.97
N TYR A 52 -14.04 -1.47 -11.50
CA TYR A 52 -14.47 -2.03 -12.78
C TYR A 52 -15.94 -2.42 -12.78
N HIS A 53 -16.43 -3.07 -11.71
CA HIS A 53 -17.86 -3.38 -11.55
C HIS A 53 -18.76 -2.13 -11.50
N GLN A 54 -18.18 -0.95 -11.23
CA GLN A 54 -18.87 0.33 -11.25
C GLN A 54 -18.61 1.14 -12.54
N GLY A 55 -18.06 0.52 -13.58
CA GLY A 55 -17.88 1.13 -14.90
C GLY A 55 -16.54 1.85 -15.10
N LEU A 56 -15.53 1.57 -14.28
CA LEU A 56 -14.17 2.02 -14.58
C LEU A 56 -13.69 1.44 -15.91
N ASP A 57 -13.28 2.30 -16.83
CA ASP A 57 -12.49 1.90 -18.00
C ASP A 57 -11.07 1.54 -17.54
N ILE A 58 -10.79 0.23 -17.50
CA ILE A 58 -9.50 -0.30 -17.05
C ILE A 58 -8.36 0.16 -17.97
N VAL A 59 -8.61 0.27 -19.28
CA VAL A 59 -7.55 0.64 -20.24
C VAL A 59 -7.16 2.08 -20.03
N ASP A 60 -8.13 3.00 -20.04
CA ASP A 60 -7.92 4.42 -19.75
C ASP A 60 -7.26 4.62 -18.37
N TYR A 61 -7.72 3.89 -17.34
CA TYR A 61 -7.12 3.96 -16.01
C TYR A 61 -5.65 3.54 -16.00
N LEU A 62 -5.32 2.38 -16.59
CA LEU A 62 -3.96 1.86 -16.57
C LEU A 62 -3.01 2.74 -17.39
N GLU A 63 -3.45 3.26 -18.54
CA GLU A 63 -2.69 4.22 -19.34
C GLU A 63 -2.46 5.53 -18.57
N GLY A 64 -3.52 6.08 -17.97
CA GLY A 64 -3.43 7.26 -17.13
C GLY A 64 -2.49 7.04 -15.94
N LEU A 65 -2.50 5.84 -15.35
CA LEU A 65 -1.61 5.47 -14.26
C LEU A 65 -0.16 5.43 -14.73
N GLN A 66 0.14 4.73 -15.82
CA GLN A 66 1.51 4.63 -16.34
C GLN A 66 2.12 6.01 -16.63
N ASN A 67 1.33 6.95 -17.14
CA ASN A 67 1.80 8.30 -17.49
C ASN A 67 2.05 9.20 -16.27
N HIS A 68 1.43 8.91 -15.11
CA HIS A 68 1.47 9.79 -13.94
C HIS A 68 2.04 9.12 -12.68
N LEU A 69 2.27 7.81 -12.72
CA LEU A 69 2.85 7.09 -11.60
C LEU A 69 4.29 7.59 -11.41
N GLU A 70 4.47 8.42 -10.39
CA GLU A 70 5.79 8.59 -9.81
C GLU A 70 6.15 7.20 -9.28
N SER A 71 7.14 6.53 -9.87
CA SER A 71 7.54 5.16 -9.49
C SER A 71 8.63 5.24 -8.41
N PRO A 72 8.28 5.24 -7.12
CA PRO A 72 9.27 5.33 -6.06
C PRO A 72 9.96 3.99 -5.81
N TRP A 73 11.09 4.07 -5.13
CA TRP A 73 11.82 2.92 -4.61
C TRP A 73 11.03 2.27 -3.47
N LEU A 74 10.15 1.32 -3.80
CA LEU A 74 9.28 0.64 -2.83
C LEU A 74 10.04 -0.29 -1.86
N TYR A 75 11.19 -0.84 -2.30
CA TYR A 75 11.93 -1.84 -1.53
C TYR A 75 12.36 -1.38 -0.14
N PRO A 76 13.09 -0.25 0.04
CA PRO A 76 13.46 0.20 1.38
C PRO A 76 12.23 0.44 2.26
N ILE A 77 11.12 0.93 1.69
CA ILE A 77 9.96 1.34 2.49
C ILE A 77 9.09 0.14 2.88
N LEU A 78 8.92 -0.86 2.01
CA LEU A 78 8.30 -2.14 2.36
C LEU A 78 9.17 -2.93 3.35
N ARG A 79 10.49 -2.93 3.16
CA ARG A 79 11.43 -3.54 4.10
C ARG A 79 11.36 -2.86 5.47
N ASN A 80 11.41 -1.53 5.49
CA ASN A 80 11.39 -0.73 6.70
C ASN A 80 10.04 -0.81 7.40
N SER A 81 8.91 -0.75 6.69
CA SER A 81 7.58 -0.91 7.31
C SER A 81 7.44 -2.27 7.98
N VAL A 82 7.87 -3.36 7.33
CA VAL A 82 7.85 -4.70 7.94
C VAL A 82 8.84 -4.83 9.10
N LEU A 83 10.07 -4.31 8.96
CA LEU A 83 11.09 -4.34 10.02
C LEU A 83 10.64 -3.51 11.24
N HIS A 84 10.34 -2.23 11.05
CA HIS A 84 9.87 -1.34 12.11
C HIS A 84 8.65 -1.92 12.80
N GLN A 85 7.72 -2.52 12.06
CA GLN A 85 6.55 -3.11 12.67
C GLN A 85 6.82 -4.41 13.42
N LYS A 86 7.74 -5.24 12.94
CA LYS A 86 8.24 -6.39 13.70
C LYS A 86 8.96 -5.95 14.98
N TYR A 87 9.75 -4.87 14.92
CA TYR A 87 10.35 -4.24 16.09
C TYR A 87 9.27 -3.73 17.05
N MET A 88 8.32 -2.92 16.57
CA MET A 88 7.20 -2.37 17.34
C MET A 88 6.34 -3.46 18.03
N LEU A 89 6.05 -4.56 17.33
CA LEU A 89 5.27 -5.69 17.88
C LEU A 89 6.10 -6.63 18.77
N GLY A 90 7.44 -6.58 18.67
CA GLY A 90 8.35 -7.29 19.55
C GLY A 90 8.49 -6.63 20.93
N TYR A 91 8.11 -5.36 21.07
CA TYR A 91 8.03 -4.68 22.36
C TYR A 91 6.72 -5.00 23.07
N THR A 92 6.83 -5.38 24.34
CA THR A 92 5.73 -5.75 25.25
C THR A 92 4.68 -4.66 25.49
N TYR A 93 4.91 -3.43 25.02
CA TYR A 93 4.14 -2.22 25.38
C TYR A 93 3.13 -1.78 24.32
N ILE A 94 3.37 -2.11 23.04
CA ILE A 94 2.22 -2.28 22.15
C ILE A 94 1.64 -3.59 22.63
N LYS A 95 0.46 -3.58 23.23
CA LYS A 95 -0.36 -4.78 23.15
C LYS A 95 -0.57 -5.02 21.64
N ALA A 96 0.30 -5.84 21.06
CA ALA A 96 0.19 -6.51 19.75
C ALA A 96 -1.15 -7.26 19.61
N ASP A 97 -1.99 -7.17 20.63
CA ASP A 97 -3.32 -7.70 20.78
C ASP A 97 -4.41 -6.87 20.10
N SER A 98 -4.15 -5.64 19.62
CA SER A 98 -5.19 -4.94 18.82
C SER A 98 -5.36 -5.61 17.45
N PRO A 99 -6.59 -6.00 17.06
CA PRO A 99 -6.84 -6.62 15.76
C PRO A 99 -6.31 -5.83 14.54
N PRO A 100 -6.41 -4.47 14.48
CA PRO A 100 -5.91 -3.71 13.34
C PRO A 100 -4.39 -3.79 13.14
N ALA A 101 -3.63 -3.83 14.24
CA ALA A 101 -2.17 -3.94 14.16
C ALA A 101 -1.71 -5.29 13.61
N ARG A 102 -2.36 -6.38 14.03
CA ARG A 102 -2.08 -7.73 13.49
C ARG A 102 -2.48 -7.85 12.03
N ALA A 103 -3.63 -7.30 11.66
CA ALA A 103 -4.11 -7.30 10.28
C ALA A 103 -3.11 -6.58 9.37
N PHE A 104 -2.71 -5.35 9.75
CA PHE A 104 -1.75 -4.59 8.96
C PHE A 104 -0.38 -5.30 8.86
N LEU A 105 0.17 -5.84 9.96
CA LEU A 105 1.44 -6.58 9.88
C LEU A 105 1.34 -7.76 8.91
N LYS A 106 0.29 -8.56 9.03
CA LYS A 106 0.08 -9.75 8.20
C LYS A 106 -0.02 -9.35 6.73
N ASP A 107 -0.80 -8.33 6.42
CA ASP A 107 -1.03 -7.88 5.05
C ASP A 107 0.20 -7.14 4.48
N ALA A 108 0.98 -6.45 5.30
CA ALA A 108 2.26 -5.88 4.92
C ALA A 108 3.30 -6.96 4.59
N GLN A 109 3.33 -8.06 5.36
CA GLN A 109 4.20 -9.21 5.07
C GLN A 109 3.80 -9.88 3.76
N ILE A 110 2.50 -10.10 3.52
CA ILE A 110 1.99 -10.65 2.26
C ILE A 110 2.35 -9.71 1.11
N THR A 111 2.14 -8.40 1.26
CA THR A 111 2.51 -7.39 0.24
C THR A 111 4.01 -7.37 -0.02
N ASN A 112 4.86 -7.51 1.00
CA ASN A 112 6.31 -7.57 0.82
C ASN A 112 6.76 -8.86 0.13
N LYS A 113 6.23 -10.02 0.53
CA LYS A 113 6.47 -11.30 -0.17
C LYS A 113 6.05 -11.19 -1.63
N THR A 114 4.85 -10.69 -1.88
CA THR A 114 4.30 -10.48 -3.21
C THR A 114 5.12 -9.47 -4.00
N TYR A 115 5.61 -8.40 -3.36
CA TYR A 115 6.46 -7.42 -4.02
C TYR A 115 7.82 -8.01 -4.38
N LYS A 116 8.42 -8.86 -3.54
CA LYS A 116 9.65 -9.58 -3.91
C LYS A 116 9.41 -10.49 -5.11
N LEU A 117 8.28 -11.18 -5.15
CA LEU A 117 7.87 -11.96 -6.32
C LEU A 117 7.71 -11.07 -7.55
N VAL A 118 7.03 -9.92 -7.44
CA VAL A 118 6.81 -8.98 -8.55
C VAL A 118 8.10 -8.26 -8.96
N ARG A 119 9.00 -7.94 -8.03
CA ARG A 119 10.35 -7.37 -8.24
C ARG A 119 11.27 -8.35 -8.97
N GLY A 120 11.03 -9.65 -8.90
CA GLY A 120 11.66 -10.58 -9.85
C GLY A 120 11.29 -10.32 -11.33
N PHE A 121 10.42 -9.35 -11.64
CA PHE A 121 10.19 -8.78 -12.98
C PHE A 121 10.69 -7.32 -13.09
N GLY A 122 11.02 -6.68 -11.96
CA GLY A 122 11.49 -5.29 -11.85
C GLY A 122 12.92 -5.24 -11.29
N VAL A 123 13.85 -5.12 -12.22
CA VAL A 123 15.31 -5.28 -12.07
C VAL A 123 15.95 -4.26 -11.11
N TYR A 124 17.00 -4.70 -10.41
CA TYR A 124 18.09 -3.84 -9.97
C TYR A 124 19.29 -4.13 -10.89
N ASP A 125 19.81 -3.08 -11.50
CA ASP A 125 21.23 -2.89 -11.83
C ASP A 125 21.94 -3.86 -12.80
N HIS A 126 21.21 -4.62 -13.62
CA HIS A 126 21.79 -5.33 -14.76
C HIS A 126 21.11 -4.96 -16.08
N ASN A 127 21.92 -5.05 -17.14
CA ASN A 127 21.75 -4.56 -18.50
C ASN A 127 20.29 -4.46 -18.99
N LEU A 128 19.96 -3.34 -19.65
CA LEU A 128 18.67 -3.11 -20.32
C LEU A 128 18.28 -4.26 -21.28
N GLU A 129 19.28 -4.96 -21.83
CA GLU A 129 19.11 -6.15 -22.69
C GLU A 129 18.52 -7.37 -21.95
N GLU A 130 18.94 -7.67 -20.71
CA GLU A 130 18.39 -8.77 -19.92
C GLU A 130 16.95 -8.46 -19.47
N GLN A 131 16.64 -7.19 -19.23
CA GLN A 131 15.28 -6.71 -18.92
C GLN A 131 14.33 -6.96 -20.10
N ASN A 132 14.77 -6.60 -21.29
CA ASN A 132 14.02 -6.83 -22.51
C ASN A 132 13.87 -8.32 -22.80
N PHE A 133 14.91 -9.12 -22.52
CA PHE A 133 14.86 -10.56 -22.71
C PHE A 133 13.85 -11.25 -21.80
N LEU A 134 13.89 -11.03 -20.48
CA LEU A 134 12.95 -11.67 -19.56
C LEU A 134 11.51 -11.21 -19.83
N ASN A 135 11.31 -9.91 -20.06
CA ASN A 135 9.99 -9.38 -20.38
C ASN A 135 9.48 -9.87 -21.74
N ALA A 136 10.35 -10.02 -22.75
CA ALA A 136 10.00 -10.58 -24.05
C ALA A 136 9.68 -12.08 -23.96
N GLN A 137 10.44 -12.86 -23.18
CA GLN A 137 10.12 -14.26 -22.92
C GLN A 137 8.78 -14.41 -22.21
N ASN A 138 8.53 -13.59 -21.20
CA ASN A 138 7.23 -13.59 -20.51
C ASN A 138 6.12 -13.16 -21.47
N ALA A 139 6.31 -12.11 -22.26
CA ALA A 139 5.34 -11.66 -23.27
C ALA A 139 5.02 -12.78 -24.28
N HIS A 140 6.04 -13.48 -24.76
CA HIS A 140 5.93 -14.62 -25.67
C HIS A 140 5.17 -15.79 -25.04
N LEU A 141 5.55 -16.21 -23.82
CA LEU A 141 4.89 -17.31 -23.10
C LEU A 141 3.42 -17.02 -22.79
N LEU A 142 3.08 -15.74 -22.62
CA LEU A 142 1.76 -15.29 -22.19
C LEU A 142 0.85 -14.85 -23.35
N GLY A 143 1.41 -14.67 -24.56
CA GLY A 143 0.68 -14.06 -25.67
C GLY A 143 0.22 -12.62 -25.38
N ILE A 144 0.88 -11.92 -24.45
CA ILE A 144 0.56 -10.52 -24.09
C ILE A 144 1.76 -9.63 -24.41
N GLY A 145 1.52 -8.39 -24.83
CA GLY A 145 2.60 -7.44 -25.08
C GLY A 145 3.35 -7.03 -23.81
N VAL A 146 4.65 -6.71 -23.93
CA VAL A 146 5.49 -6.19 -22.84
C VAL A 146 4.88 -4.94 -22.19
N GLN A 147 4.22 -4.09 -22.96
CA GLN A 147 3.53 -2.91 -22.45
C GLN A 147 2.41 -3.27 -21.46
N ALA A 148 1.65 -4.33 -21.72
CA ALA A 148 0.61 -4.81 -20.80
C ALA A 148 1.22 -5.29 -19.47
N ILE A 149 2.38 -5.96 -19.51
CA ILE A 149 3.11 -6.38 -18.30
C ILE A 149 3.48 -5.15 -17.45
N ASN A 150 4.02 -4.10 -18.07
CA ASN A 150 4.40 -2.87 -17.37
C ASN A 150 3.21 -2.17 -16.72
N LEU A 151 2.07 -2.07 -17.41
CA LEU A 151 0.83 -1.49 -16.86
C LEU A 151 0.39 -2.19 -15.57
N TRP A 152 0.43 -3.53 -15.56
CA TRP A 152 0.08 -4.31 -14.37
C TRP A 152 1.12 -4.21 -13.25
N LEU A 153 2.41 -4.04 -13.57
CA LEU A 153 3.45 -3.77 -12.58
C LEU A 153 3.25 -2.40 -11.92
N ASP A 154 2.91 -1.39 -12.71
CA ASP A 154 2.65 -0.04 -12.21
C ASP A 154 1.40 -0.01 -11.33
N TYR A 155 0.35 -0.76 -11.70
CA TYR A 155 -0.80 -0.97 -10.80
C TYR A 155 -0.40 -1.61 -9.47
N TYR A 156 0.43 -2.65 -9.50
CA TYR A 156 0.92 -3.28 -8.27
C TYR A 156 1.63 -2.27 -7.37
N LYS A 157 2.54 -1.47 -7.94
CA LYS A 157 3.27 -0.43 -7.20
C LYS A 157 2.31 0.60 -6.62
N ALA A 158 1.37 1.09 -7.43
CA ALA A 158 0.36 2.05 -7.02
C ALA A 158 -0.45 1.56 -5.82
N ARG A 159 -0.86 0.29 -5.85
CA ARG A 159 -1.62 -0.30 -4.75
C ARG A 159 -0.79 -0.50 -3.48
N ALA A 160 0.47 -0.91 -3.60
CA ALA A 160 1.37 -0.98 -2.46
C ALA A 160 1.54 0.41 -1.79
N LEU A 161 1.59 1.48 -2.59
CA LEU A 161 1.61 2.86 -2.09
C LEU A 161 0.32 3.23 -1.36
N THR A 162 -0.85 2.81 -1.85
CA THR A 162 -2.13 2.95 -1.14
C THR A 162 -2.09 2.32 0.23
N PHE A 163 -1.66 1.06 0.27
CA PHE A 163 -1.61 0.28 1.50
C PHE A 163 -0.71 0.95 2.55
N LEU A 164 0.45 1.49 2.13
CA LEU A 164 1.39 2.18 3.01
C LEU A 164 0.97 3.62 3.37
N GLY A 165 -0.14 4.11 2.82
CA GLY A 165 -0.63 5.46 3.03
C GLY A 165 0.28 6.52 2.41
N ASN A 166 0.93 6.28 1.26
CA ASN A 166 1.90 7.20 0.63
C ASN A 166 3.16 7.48 1.48
N TYR A 167 4.16 8.11 0.87
CA TYR A 167 5.45 8.39 1.49
C TYR A 167 5.55 9.77 2.10
N LEU A 168 6.26 9.80 3.22
CA LEU A 168 6.74 11.02 3.86
C LEU A 168 8.14 11.35 3.38
N ASN A 169 9.01 10.34 3.35
CA ASN A 169 10.39 10.40 2.89
C ASN A 169 10.85 9.02 2.39
N ALA A 170 12.15 8.85 2.13
CA ALA A 170 12.71 7.60 1.61
C ALA A 170 12.67 6.42 2.60
N GLU A 171 12.37 6.66 3.88
CA GLU A 171 12.45 5.67 4.95
C GLU A 171 11.08 5.37 5.58
N HIS A 172 10.15 6.33 5.55
CA HIS A 172 8.87 6.29 6.24
C HIS A 172 7.67 6.54 5.31
N SER A 173 6.58 5.81 5.59
CA SER A 173 5.27 6.03 4.99
C SER A 173 4.33 6.69 5.99
N ASN A 174 3.26 7.37 5.53
CA ASN A 174 2.32 8.00 6.47
C ASN A 174 1.63 6.96 7.37
N MET A 175 1.41 5.74 6.88
CA MET A 175 0.90 4.64 7.72
C MET A 175 1.96 4.15 8.73
N GLY A 176 3.25 4.18 8.37
CA GLY A 176 4.34 3.91 9.30
C GLY A 176 4.36 4.92 10.46
N ASP A 177 4.27 6.21 10.15
CA ASP A 177 4.23 7.28 11.14
C ASP A 177 2.99 7.26 12.03
N TYR A 178 1.84 6.86 11.46
CA TYR A 178 0.64 6.54 12.23
C TYR A 178 0.93 5.47 13.31
N TRP A 179 1.57 4.36 12.93
CA TRP A 179 1.89 3.29 13.87
C TRP A 179 2.96 3.69 14.89
N ILE A 180 3.95 4.49 14.50
CA ILE A 180 4.94 5.09 15.41
C ILE A 180 4.24 5.99 16.43
N THR A 181 3.27 6.80 16.00
CA THR A 181 2.49 7.67 16.89
C THR A 181 1.72 6.84 17.92
N ILE A 182 1.07 5.75 17.50
CA ILE A 182 0.39 4.82 18.41
C ILE A 182 1.36 4.22 19.43
N TYR A 183 2.52 3.76 18.96
CA TYR A 183 3.56 3.20 19.82
C TYR A 183 3.97 4.21 20.91
N ASN A 184 4.21 5.47 20.53
CA ASN A 184 4.61 6.51 21.47
C ASN A 184 3.56 6.75 22.56
N VAL A 185 2.26 6.79 22.20
CA VAL A 185 1.17 6.94 23.19
C VAL A 185 1.13 5.78 24.18
N TYR A 186 1.33 4.54 23.73
CA TYR A 186 1.38 3.39 24.63
C TYR A 186 2.64 3.38 25.49
N PHE A 187 3.78 3.74 24.89
CA PHE A 187 5.05 3.83 25.58
C PHE A 187 4.96 4.84 26.73
N ASP A 188 4.46 6.05 26.48
CA ASP A 188 4.36 7.10 27.48
C ASP A 188 3.34 6.78 28.60
N ARG A 189 2.33 5.95 28.31
CA ARG A 189 1.41 5.43 29.35
C ARG A 189 2.05 4.36 30.23
N ALA A 190 2.84 3.47 29.64
CA ALA A 190 3.52 2.39 30.37
C ALA A 190 4.72 2.90 31.16
N PHE A 191 5.36 3.95 30.66
CA PHE A 191 6.46 4.65 31.29
C PHE A 191 6.11 6.13 31.37
N PRO A 192 5.27 6.53 32.34
CA PRO A 192 5.03 7.93 32.63
C PRO A 192 6.39 8.51 33.03
N ARG A 193 7.06 9.14 32.07
CA ARG A 193 8.27 9.84 32.38
C ARG A 193 7.85 11.19 32.93
N ASP A 194 8.37 11.51 34.10
CA ASP A 194 8.42 12.88 34.59
C ASP A 194 9.23 13.80 33.63
N GLN A 195 9.87 13.23 32.60
CA GLN A 195 10.66 13.92 31.57
C GLN A 195 10.56 13.28 30.18
N LEU A 196 10.04 14.04 29.20
CA LEU A 196 10.14 13.94 27.73
C LEU A 196 11.03 12.82 27.14
N ILE A 197 10.55 12.11 26.11
CA ILE A 197 11.44 11.66 25.02
C ILE A 197 11.19 12.44 23.74
N CYS A 198 12.32 12.79 23.14
CA CYS A 198 12.51 13.76 22.11
C CYS A 198 13.19 13.12 20.90
N THR A 199 12.66 13.44 19.73
CA THR A 199 13.44 13.69 18.51
C THR A 199 12.76 14.82 17.76
N GLY A 200 13.17 16.07 18.04
CA GLY A 200 12.72 17.28 17.34
C GLY A 200 11.80 18.21 18.15
N SER A 201 10.58 17.78 18.49
CA SER A 201 9.65 18.58 19.31
C SER A 201 8.86 17.66 20.20
N CYS A 202 9.14 17.71 21.49
CA CYS A 202 8.62 16.78 22.47
C CYS A 202 7.22 17.28 22.87
N VAL A 203 6.17 16.68 22.30
CA VAL A 203 4.78 17.01 22.62
C VAL A 203 4.27 15.93 23.55
N TYR A 204 3.87 16.32 24.77
CA TYR A 204 3.14 15.43 25.65
C TYR A 204 1.80 15.09 24.99
N ILE A 205 1.56 13.82 24.70
CA ILE A 205 0.28 13.37 24.17
C ILE A 205 -0.51 12.74 25.32
N LYS A 206 -1.58 13.41 25.74
CA LYS A 206 -2.41 12.96 26.85
C LYS A 206 -3.10 11.63 26.55
N ASP A 207 -3.65 11.51 25.34
CA ASP A 207 -4.37 10.32 24.93
C ASP A 207 -4.36 10.06 23.42
N MET A 208 -4.94 8.92 23.04
CA MET A 208 -4.99 8.46 21.65
C MET A 208 -5.77 9.40 20.74
N THR A 209 -6.82 10.07 21.24
CA THR A 209 -7.62 11.00 20.44
C THR A 209 -6.79 12.23 20.07
N GLU A 210 -6.08 12.81 21.05
CA GLU A 210 -5.19 13.95 20.83
C GLU A 210 -4.07 13.62 19.83
N ALA A 211 -3.44 12.44 19.97
CA ALA A 211 -2.45 11.97 19.00
C ALA A 211 -3.01 11.92 17.57
N MET A 212 -4.21 11.38 17.39
CA MET A 212 -4.84 11.26 16.08
C MET A 212 -5.23 12.62 15.50
N GLN A 213 -5.72 13.54 16.33
CA GLN A 213 -6.00 14.92 15.94
C GLN A 213 -4.74 15.69 15.54
N MET A 214 -3.57 15.32 16.06
CA MET A 214 -2.31 15.95 15.69
C MET A 214 -1.76 15.45 14.35
N ILE A 215 -1.81 14.14 14.09
CA ILE A 215 -1.12 13.52 12.94
C ILE A 215 -1.98 13.44 11.68
N LEU A 216 -3.25 13.07 11.79
CA LEU A 216 -4.11 12.78 10.63
C LEU A 216 -4.48 14.02 9.79
N PRO A 217 -4.63 15.24 10.36
CA PRO A 217 -4.77 16.43 9.53
C PRO A 217 -3.53 16.74 8.68
N LYS A 218 -2.33 16.45 9.18
CA LYS A 218 -1.07 16.68 8.44
C LYS A 218 -0.88 15.63 7.35
N TYR A 219 -1.21 14.38 7.69
CA TYR A 219 -0.98 13.20 6.87
C TYR A 219 -2.27 12.38 6.77
N PRO A 220 -3.22 12.78 5.90
CA PRO A 220 -4.56 12.19 5.84
C PRO A 220 -4.63 10.86 5.07
N THR A 221 -3.58 10.44 4.38
CA THR A 221 -3.58 9.22 3.56
C THR A 221 -3.78 7.90 4.33
N PRO A 222 -3.41 7.74 5.62
CA PRO A 222 -3.83 6.58 6.41
C PRO A 222 -5.35 6.42 6.50
N CYS A 223 -6.11 7.52 6.42
CA CYS A 223 -7.58 7.49 6.41
C CYS A 223 -8.18 6.81 5.18
N LEU A 224 -7.37 6.51 4.16
CA LEU A 224 -7.78 5.70 3.01
C LEU A 224 -7.79 4.19 3.30
N GLN A 225 -7.28 3.76 4.46
CA GLN A 225 -7.25 2.34 4.86
C GLN A 225 -7.76 2.17 6.30
N PRO A 226 -9.02 2.57 6.61
CA PRO A 226 -9.56 2.55 7.96
C PRO A 226 -9.60 1.15 8.60
N GLN A 227 -9.54 0.06 7.83
CA GLN A 227 -9.44 -1.30 8.37
C GLN A 227 -8.19 -1.53 9.24
N TYR A 228 -7.12 -0.76 9.02
CA TYR A 228 -5.89 -0.82 9.81
C TYR A 228 -5.84 0.21 10.94
N LEU A 229 -6.89 1.02 11.10
CA LEU A 229 -6.94 2.09 12.07
C LEU A 229 -7.69 1.67 13.36
N ASN A 230 -7.22 2.16 14.51
CA ASN A 230 -7.95 2.09 15.77
C ASN A 230 -9.25 2.93 15.73
N LYS A 231 -10.10 2.81 16.76
CA LYS A 231 -11.41 3.47 16.78
C LYS A 231 -11.29 5.00 16.79
N GLU A 232 -10.31 5.54 17.51
CA GLU A 232 -10.07 6.97 17.64
C GLU A 232 -9.65 7.57 16.29
N ALA A 233 -8.72 6.91 15.60
CA ALA A 233 -8.25 7.33 14.28
C ALA A 233 -9.37 7.29 13.24
N ARG A 234 -10.22 6.26 13.24
CA ARG A 234 -11.39 6.19 12.34
C ARG A 234 -12.36 7.35 12.57
N ALA A 235 -12.62 7.71 13.83
CA ALA A 235 -13.47 8.84 14.17
C ALA A 235 -12.85 10.17 13.70
N VAL A 236 -11.56 10.38 13.97
CA VAL A 236 -10.85 11.59 13.53
C VAL A 236 -10.80 11.67 11.99
N CYS A 237 -10.54 10.57 11.28
CA CYS A 237 -10.57 10.53 9.82
C CYS A 237 -11.92 10.99 9.25
N LEU A 238 -13.03 10.53 9.83
CA LEU A 238 -14.36 10.96 9.41
C LEU A 238 -14.58 12.45 9.67
N GLN A 239 -14.19 12.91 10.87
CA GLN A 239 -14.30 14.30 11.26
C GLN A 239 -13.52 15.22 10.31
N ILE A 240 -12.24 14.94 10.07
CA ILE A 240 -11.38 15.81 9.24
C ILE A 240 -11.86 15.83 7.79
N PHE A 241 -12.35 14.70 7.26
CA PHE A 241 -12.93 14.67 5.92
C PHE A 241 -14.25 15.44 5.86
N GLN A 242 -15.16 15.30 6.83
CA GLN A 242 -16.42 16.05 6.82
C GLN A 242 -16.21 17.56 6.95
N GLN A 243 -15.28 17.97 7.81
CA GLN A 243 -14.99 19.38 8.12
C GLN A 243 -13.97 20.00 7.17
N HIS A 244 -13.34 19.20 6.31
CA HIS A 244 -12.25 19.61 5.42
C HIS A 244 -11.09 20.31 6.14
N THR A 245 -10.70 19.81 7.32
CA THR A 245 -9.66 20.39 8.19
C THR A 245 -8.27 19.75 8.01
N TYR A 246 -8.13 18.85 7.04
CA TYR A 246 -6.85 18.21 6.70
C TYR A 246 -6.09 19.01 5.62
N ASN A 247 -4.78 18.83 5.57
CA ASN A 247 -3.95 19.30 4.46
C ASN A 247 -4.33 18.54 3.18
N PRO A 248 -4.87 19.19 2.13
CA PRO A 248 -5.34 18.47 0.96
C PRO A 248 -4.22 18.06 0.00
N LYS A 249 -3.00 18.61 0.14
CA LYS A 249 -1.89 18.38 -0.79
C LYS A 249 -1.50 16.90 -0.91
N PRO A 250 -1.36 16.12 0.18
CA PRO A 250 -1.03 14.70 0.09
C PRO A 250 -2.08 13.91 -0.70
N LEU A 251 -3.38 14.13 -0.47
CA LEU A 251 -4.45 13.43 -1.21
C LEU A 251 -4.53 13.88 -2.68
N GLN A 252 -4.27 15.14 -2.98
CA GLN A 252 -4.24 15.63 -4.36
C GLN A 252 -3.06 15.04 -5.14
N LYS A 253 -1.86 15.03 -4.56
CA LYS A 253 -0.69 14.37 -5.14
C LYS A 253 -0.97 12.88 -5.37
N TYR A 254 -1.56 12.25 -4.36
CA TYR A 254 -1.94 10.86 -4.39
C TYR A 254 -2.93 10.54 -5.52
N LEU A 255 -4.01 11.33 -5.66
CA LEU A 255 -4.99 11.16 -6.72
C LEU A 255 -4.37 11.38 -8.11
N LYS A 256 -3.53 12.41 -8.27
CA LYS A 256 -2.87 12.71 -9.54
C LYS A 256 -1.97 11.58 -10.01
N SER A 257 -1.19 11.01 -9.09
CA SER A 257 -0.23 9.97 -9.44
C SER A 257 -0.86 8.59 -9.59
N LEU A 258 -1.75 8.22 -8.66
CA LEU A 258 -2.30 6.85 -8.62
C LEU A 258 -3.64 6.70 -9.35
N ARG A 259 -4.20 7.83 -9.80
CA ARG A 259 -5.44 7.98 -10.56
C ARG A 259 -6.70 7.49 -9.89
N LEU A 260 -6.64 6.61 -8.89
CA LEU A 260 -7.77 6.03 -8.17
C LEU A 260 -7.58 6.24 -6.66
N ILE A 261 -8.60 6.79 -5.99
CA ILE A 261 -8.71 6.75 -4.53
C ILE A 261 -9.83 5.77 -4.16
N SER A 262 -9.50 4.87 -3.22
CA SER A 262 -10.43 3.96 -2.57
C SER A 262 -10.31 4.10 -1.05
N ILE A 263 -11.41 3.86 -0.33
CA ILE A 263 -11.40 3.64 1.12
C ILE A 263 -11.43 2.13 1.35
N ASP A 264 -10.35 1.60 1.92
CA ASP A 264 -10.03 0.17 1.93
C ASP A 264 -10.04 -0.40 0.49
N ASN A 265 -11.12 -1.10 0.14
CA ASN A 265 -11.38 -1.66 -1.19
C ASN A 265 -12.54 -0.96 -1.92
N ALA A 266 -13.27 -0.07 -1.26
CA ALA A 266 -14.40 0.63 -1.85
C ALA A 266 -13.90 1.82 -2.70
N PRO A 267 -14.12 1.81 -4.03
CA PRO A 267 -13.66 2.88 -4.91
C PRO A 267 -14.46 4.16 -4.65
N CYS A 268 -13.78 5.30 -4.70
CA CYS A 268 -14.37 6.60 -4.40
C CYS A 268 -14.33 7.54 -5.58
N VAL A 269 -13.13 7.82 -6.08
CA VAL A 269 -12.95 8.72 -7.21
C VAL A 269 -11.82 8.21 -8.09
N TYR A 270 -11.89 8.51 -9.38
CA TYR A 270 -10.74 8.37 -10.25
C TYR A 270 -10.57 9.57 -11.19
N LEU A 271 -9.36 9.72 -11.73
CA LEU A 271 -9.04 10.63 -12.81
C LEU A 271 -8.81 9.82 -14.08
N ASN A 272 -9.60 10.09 -15.12
CA ASN A 272 -9.40 9.50 -16.46
C ASN A 272 -8.13 10.09 -17.12
N THR A 273 -7.69 9.60 -18.28
CA THR A 273 -6.48 10.14 -18.96
C THR A 273 -6.50 11.65 -19.22
N SER A 274 -7.67 12.29 -19.28
CA SER A 274 -7.85 13.74 -19.46
C SER A 274 -7.90 14.55 -18.17
N ASP A 275 -7.48 13.97 -17.02
CA ASP A 275 -7.56 14.58 -15.68
C ASP A 275 -8.98 14.95 -15.24
N LYS A 276 -10.01 14.37 -15.86
CA LYS A 276 -11.40 14.57 -15.45
C LYS A 276 -11.71 13.70 -14.24
N LEU A 277 -12.19 14.33 -13.17
CA LEU A 277 -12.66 13.65 -11.97
C LEU A 277 -13.97 12.90 -12.25
N GLN A 278 -13.97 11.63 -11.86
CA GLN A 278 -15.10 10.72 -11.96
C GLN A 278 -15.40 10.17 -10.57
N LEU A 279 -16.68 10.12 -10.22
CA LEU A 279 -17.13 9.69 -8.90
C LEU A 279 -17.77 8.30 -9.00
N PHE A 280 -17.39 7.42 -8.08
CA PHE A 280 -18.04 6.12 -7.90
C PHE A 280 -19.23 6.23 -6.95
N LYS A 281 -20.21 5.34 -7.07
CA LYS A 281 -21.29 5.25 -6.08
C LYS A 281 -20.73 4.60 -4.82
N SER A 282 -21.00 5.19 -3.66
CA SER A 282 -20.52 4.64 -2.39
C SER A 282 -21.50 4.88 -1.26
N SER A 283 -21.64 3.89 -0.39
CA SER A 283 -22.32 4.01 0.91
C SER A 283 -21.32 4.29 2.04
N ASN A 284 -20.01 4.29 1.76
CA ASN A 284 -18.99 4.52 2.76
C ASN A 284 -18.91 6.01 3.14
N ALA A 285 -19.07 6.32 4.43
CA ALA A 285 -19.13 7.69 4.92
C ALA A 285 -17.84 8.49 4.67
N LEU A 286 -16.66 7.87 4.78
CA LEU A 286 -15.38 8.53 4.46
C LEU A 286 -15.29 8.84 2.96
N CYS A 287 -15.75 7.91 2.13
CA CYS A 287 -15.78 8.06 0.69
C CYS A 287 -16.67 9.23 0.25
N LEU A 288 -17.89 9.28 0.78
CA LEU A 288 -18.86 10.37 0.54
C LEU A 288 -18.31 11.73 1.00
N ALA A 289 -17.69 11.79 2.18
CA ALA A 289 -17.08 13.01 2.70
C ALA A 289 -15.92 13.49 1.81
N LEU A 290 -15.07 12.56 1.35
CA LEU A 290 -13.96 12.86 0.45
C LEU A 290 -14.46 13.37 -0.91
N GLN A 291 -15.43 12.68 -1.53
CA GLN A 291 -16.03 13.05 -2.81
C GLN A 291 -16.60 14.46 -2.78
N LYS A 292 -17.34 14.81 -1.71
CA LYS A 292 -17.95 16.14 -1.54
C LYS A 292 -16.92 17.26 -1.56
N ASN A 293 -15.73 17.04 -1.03
CA ASN A 293 -14.68 18.06 -0.99
C ASN A 293 -13.83 18.11 -2.26
N LEU A 294 -13.63 16.97 -2.93
CA LEU A 294 -12.90 16.91 -4.19
C LEU A 294 -13.70 17.49 -5.35
N ALA A 295 -15.04 17.37 -5.33
CA ALA A 295 -15.93 17.91 -6.36
C ALA A 295 -16.21 19.43 -6.23
N LYS A 296 -15.78 20.07 -5.13
CA LYS A 296 -16.00 21.51 -4.86
C LYS A 296 -14.95 22.44 -5.49
N LYS A 297 -14.21 21.97 -6.50
CA LYS A 297 -13.22 22.79 -7.21
C LYS A 297 -13.75 23.24 -8.56
#